data_AF-M0JFK1-F1
#
_entry.id   AF-M0JFK1-F1
#
_cell.length_a   1.000
_cell.length_b   1.000
_cell.length_c   1.000
_cell.angle_alpha   90.00
_cell.angle_beta   90.00
_cell.angle_gamma   90.00
#
_symmetry.space_group_name_H-M   'P 1'
#
loop_
_entity.id
_entity.type
_entity.pdbx_description
1 polymer ?
#
loop_
_entity_poly.entity_id
_entity_poly.type
_entity_poly.pdbx_seq_one_letter_code
_entity_poly.pdbx_strand_id
1 'polypeptide(L)'
;MSDNPDRLGDDGQRTAVDGDAAAPTDDDLSIEELQASVGAVRDEVGKRIIGQHDVVERLLVCVLCDGNALLESNPGLGKTTLVRALSDATDLQFSRVQNTPDLMPSDITGTEIIRETPEGRDFVFERGPIFANVVLADEINRATPKTQAALLEAMQEKQVTAAGETYELPDPFFVLATQNPIDQGGTYPLPEAQTDRFLMKILVGYPEFDEERTIVKQYAEGAASPEVERVLPRTHLLAAQRLVRQVPISDDIRDRTIELVRKTREDEQVEFGASPRASMALVLAAKARAFVHGRTHVSWEDVVEMAPPVIRHRIILDFRAEREGLDPDDVIQRLLNE
;
A
#
# COMPACT_ATOMS: atom_id res chain seq x y z
N MET A 1 80.62 15.42 14.24
CA MET A 1 80.84 15.39 12.78
C MET A 1 79.81 14.42 12.22
N SER A 2 78.55 14.86 12.09
CA SER A 2 77.96 15.56 10.92
C SER A 2 77.71 14.58 9.78
N ASP A 3 76.58 14.48 9.11
CA ASP A 3 75.28 15.17 9.15
C ASP A 3 74.34 14.30 8.29
N ASN A 4 73.04 14.36 8.55
CA ASN A 4 72.01 13.89 7.61
C ASN A 4 71.70 15.05 6.63
N PRO A 5 71.27 14.80 5.38
CA PRO A 5 69.87 15.15 5.08
C PRO A 5 69.15 14.32 3.99
N ASP A 6 67.88 14.01 4.28
CA ASP A 6 66.66 14.19 3.47
C ASP A 6 66.61 13.92 1.93
N ARG A 7 65.62 13.06 1.58
CA ARG A 7 64.44 13.30 0.71
C ARG A 7 64.31 12.68 -0.71
N LEU A 8 63.11 12.08 -0.88
CA LEU A 8 62.20 12.02 -2.05
C LEU A 8 62.35 10.89 -3.09
N GLY A 9 61.22 10.23 -3.36
CA GLY A 9 60.93 9.59 -4.66
C GLY A 9 60.20 8.25 -4.59
N ASP A 10 58.89 8.31 -4.32
CA ASP A 10 57.89 7.26 -4.60
C ASP A 10 57.65 7.21 -6.12
N ASP A 11 57.72 6.03 -6.74
CA ASP A 11 57.17 5.80 -8.08
C ASP A 11 56.55 4.40 -8.17
N GLY A 12 55.21 4.43 -8.26
CA GLY A 12 54.32 3.31 -8.09
C GLY A 12 54.25 2.38 -9.29
N GLN A 13 54.17 1.09 -8.98
CA GLN A 13 53.77 0.05 -9.91
C GLN A 13 52.29 -0.27 -9.65
N ARG A 14 51.39 0.46 -10.33
CA ARG A 14 49.97 0.13 -10.38
C ARG A 14 49.74 -0.95 -11.44
N THR A 15 49.47 -2.16 -10.97
CA THR A 15 48.88 -3.25 -11.74
C THR A 15 47.51 -2.82 -12.28
N ALA A 16 47.34 -2.87 -13.59
CA ALA A 16 46.06 -2.70 -14.25
C ALA A 16 45.14 -3.86 -13.83
N VAL A 17 44.08 -3.54 -13.09
CA VAL A 17 42.97 -4.43 -12.81
C VAL A 17 41.98 -4.24 -13.94
N ASP A 18 41.59 -5.37 -14.54
CA ASP A 18 40.59 -5.48 -15.59
C ASP A 18 39.35 -4.63 -15.29
N GLY A 19 38.90 -3.91 -16.31
CA GLY A 19 37.72 -3.07 -16.27
C GLY A 19 36.48 -3.91 -15.97
N ASP A 20 36.04 -3.83 -14.73
CA ASP A 20 34.72 -4.22 -14.27
C ASP A 20 33.70 -3.47 -15.14
N ALA A 21 32.95 -4.22 -15.94
CA ALA A 21 31.85 -3.68 -16.72
C ALA A 21 30.81 -3.18 -15.71
N ALA A 22 30.71 -1.86 -15.55
CA ALA A 22 29.75 -1.21 -14.68
C ALA A 22 28.36 -1.80 -14.92
N ALA A 23 27.75 -2.33 -13.86
CA ALA A 23 26.34 -2.72 -13.86
C ALA A 23 25.50 -1.53 -14.36
N PRO A 24 24.45 -1.77 -15.17
CA PRO A 24 23.60 -0.69 -15.66
C PRO A 24 23.01 0.05 -14.45
N THR A 25 23.17 1.36 -14.44
CA THR A 25 22.56 2.23 -13.43
C THR A 25 21.03 2.16 -13.58
N ASP A 26 20.32 1.98 -12.47
CA ASP A 26 18.84 1.88 -12.30
C ASP A 26 18.00 3.04 -12.89
N ASP A 27 18.62 4.02 -13.58
CA ASP A 27 17.99 5.25 -14.09
C ASP A 27 17.66 5.22 -15.61
N ASP A 28 17.94 4.12 -16.32
CA ASP A 28 17.78 4.05 -17.79
C ASP A 28 16.49 3.37 -18.29
N LEU A 29 15.57 2.97 -17.40
CA LEU A 29 14.30 2.38 -17.83
C LEU A 29 13.36 3.44 -18.37
N SER A 30 12.89 3.19 -19.58
CA SER A 30 11.85 3.99 -20.22
C SER A 30 10.52 3.89 -19.45
N ILE A 31 9.68 4.92 -19.60
CA ILE A 31 8.33 4.92 -19.01
C ILE A 31 7.55 3.70 -19.51
N GLU A 32 7.72 3.35 -20.79
CA GLU A 32 7.07 2.20 -21.42
C GLU A 32 7.48 0.87 -20.78
N GLU A 33 8.76 0.67 -20.45
CA GLU A 33 9.24 -0.56 -19.79
C GLU A 33 8.68 -0.70 -18.36
N LEU A 34 8.60 0.41 -17.62
CA LEU A 34 8.03 0.41 -16.27
C LEU A 34 6.51 0.19 -16.31
N GLN A 35 5.82 0.79 -17.27
CA GLN A 35 4.38 0.55 -17.48
C GLN A 35 4.11 -0.91 -17.87
N ALA A 36 4.94 -1.49 -18.74
CA ALA A 36 4.84 -2.90 -19.11
C ALA A 36 5.08 -3.82 -17.91
N SER A 37 6.08 -3.51 -17.08
CA SER A 37 6.37 -4.27 -15.85
C SER A 37 5.22 -4.20 -14.84
N VAL A 38 4.62 -3.02 -14.66
CA VAL A 38 3.42 -2.84 -13.80
C VAL A 38 2.22 -3.61 -14.35
N GLY A 39 2.00 -3.57 -15.67
CA GLY A 39 0.96 -4.37 -16.32
C GLY A 39 1.17 -5.86 -16.11
N ALA A 40 2.41 -6.34 -16.22
CA ALA A 40 2.77 -7.73 -15.97
C ALA A 40 2.47 -8.17 -14.53
N VAL A 41 2.65 -7.30 -13.53
CA VAL A 41 2.28 -7.62 -12.14
C VAL A 41 0.79 -7.98 -12.03
N ARG A 42 -0.09 -7.21 -12.69
CA ARG A 42 -1.53 -7.49 -12.69
C ARG A 42 -1.83 -8.88 -13.26
N ASP A 43 -1.16 -9.22 -14.37
CA ASP A 43 -1.37 -10.49 -15.06
C ASP A 43 -0.82 -11.67 -14.24
N GLU A 44 0.34 -11.50 -13.59
CA GLU A 44 0.92 -12.48 -12.67
C GLU A 44 0.04 -12.73 -11.44
N VAL A 45 -0.47 -11.66 -10.81
CA VAL A 45 -1.39 -11.78 -9.67
C VAL A 45 -2.70 -12.45 -10.11
N GLY A 46 -3.19 -12.13 -11.30
CA GLY A 46 -4.38 -12.73 -11.91
C GLY A 46 -4.27 -14.25 -12.14
N LYS A 47 -3.06 -14.82 -12.20
CA LYS A 47 -2.89 -16.29 -12.24
C LYS A 47 -3.40 -16.97 -10.97
N ARG A 48 -3.25 -16.32 -9.81
CA ARG A 48 -3.65 -16.87 -8.49
C ARG A 48 -5.01 -16.39 -8.01
N ILE A 49 -5.50 -15.27 -8.55
CA ILE A 49 -6.72 -14.60 -8.08
C ILE A 49 -7.76 -14.59 -9.19
N ILE A 50 -8.93 -15.17 -8.90
CA ILE A 50 -10.04 -15.29 -9.83
C ILE A 50 -11.05 -14.17 -9.51
N GLY A 51 -11.47 -13.41 -10.54
CA GLY A 51 -12.57 -12.43 -10.48
C GLY A 51 -12.27 -11.06 -9.87
N GLN A 52 -11.24 -10.94 -9.03
CA GLN A 52 -10.96 -9.70 -8.30
C GLN A 52 -10.07 -8.69 -9.06
N HIS A 53 -10.31 -8.52 -10.36
CA HIS A 53 -9.46 -7.65 -11.21
C HIS A 53 -9.39 -6.21 -10.70
N ASP A 54 -10.54 -5.63 -10.31
CA ASP A 54 -10.61 -4.26 -9.79
C ASP A 54 -9.87 -4.11 -8.45
N VAL A 55 -9.90 -5.15 -7.61
CA VAL A 55 -9.18 -5.15 -6.32
C VAL A 55 -7.68 -5.16 -6.56
N VAL A 56 -7.21 -5.99 -7.50
CA VAL A 56 -5.79 -6.04 -7.90
C VAL A 56 -5.35 -4.70 -8.46
N GLU A 57 -6.13 -4.09 -9.36
CA GLU A 57 -5.83 -2.76 -9.92
C GLU A 57 -5.75 -1.70 -8.82
N ARG A 58 -6.74 -1.62 -7.93
CA ARG A 58 -6.75 -0.64 -6.82
C ARG A 58 -5.58 -0.83 -5.87
N LEU A 59 -5.19 -2.07 -5.57
CA LEU A 59 -3.99 -2.34 -4.77
C LEU A 59 -2.72 -1.88 -5.47
N LEU A 60 -2.56 -2.15 -6.76
CA LEU A 60 -1.43 -1.66 -7.54
C LEU A 60 -1.36 -0.14 -7.57
N VAL A 61 -2.50 0.51 -7.81
CA VAL A 61 -2.63 1.97 -7.71
C VAL A 61 -2.19 2.46 -6.33
N CYS A 62 -2.62 1.79 -5.26
CA CYS A 62 -2.27 2.16 -3.89
C CYS A 62 -0.76 2.09 -3.64
N VAL A 63 -0.12 0.98 -4.04
CA VAL A 63 1.33 0.79 -3.91
C VAL A 63 2.09 1.82 -4.75
N LEU A 64 1.65 2.11 -5.97
CA LEU A 64 2.26 3.11 -6.84
C LEU A 64 2.11 4.55 -6.32
N CYS A 65 1.07 4.81 -5.53
CA CYS A 65 0.89 6.07 -4.82
C CYS A 65 1.72 6.17 -3.53
N ASP A 66 2.41 5.10 -3.12
CA ASP A 66 3.07 5.00 -1.81
C ASP A 66 2.07 5.27 -0.67
N GLY A 67 0.85 4.76 -0.84
CA GLY A 67 -0.26 4.90 0.11
C GLY A 67 -0.64 3.57 0.76
N ASN A 68 -1.50 3.62 1.76
CA ASN A 68 -2.00 2.44 2.47
C ASN A 68 -3.48 2.20 2.15
N ALA A 69 -3.92 0.94 2.19
CA ALA A 69 -5.30 0.59 1.86
C ALA A 69 -6.02 -0.08 3.03
N LEU A 70 -7.31 0.22 3.12
CA LEU A 70 -8.25 -0.45 4.02
C LEU A 70 -9.12 -1.40 3.19
N LEU A 71 -9.05 -2.70 3.45
CA LEU A 71 -9.77 -3.73 2.73
C LEU A 71 -10.95 -4.24 3.58
N GLU A 72 -12.16 -3.81 3.25
CA GLU A 72 -13.37 -4.32 3.89
C GLU A 72 -13.93 -5.48 3.07
N SER A 73 -14.11 -6.62 3.71
CA SER A 73 -14.49 -7.83 2.98
C SER A 73 -14.83 -8.98 3.92
N ASN A 74 -15.72 -9.84 3.48
CA ASN A 74 -16.13 -11.05 4.19
C ASN A 74 -14.96 -12.05 4.36
N PRO A 75 -15.00 -12.89 5.41
CA PRO A 75 -14.02 -13.97 5.60
C PRO A 75 -13.95 -14.91 4.39
N GLY A 76 -12.74 -15.40 4.09
CA GLY A 76 -12.54 -16.43 3.06
C GLY A 76 -12.34 -15.93 1.62
N LEU A 77 -12.32 -14.62 1.37
CA LEU A 77 -12.20 -14.05 0.01
C LEU A 77 -10.75 -13.93 -0.51
N GLY A 78 -9.84 -14.81 -0.08
CA GLY A 78 -8.49 -14.90 -0.66
C GLY A 78 -7.54 -13.71 -0.40
N LYS A 79 -7.84 -12.84 0.58
CA LYS A 79 -7.03 -11.64 0.90
C LYS A 79 -5.54 -11.92 1.10
N THR A 80 -5.22 -12.96 1.88
CA THR A 80 -3.82 -13.35 2.11
C THR A 80 -3.15 -13.85 0.83
N THR A 81 -3.87 -14.59 -0.02
CA THR A 81 -3.36 -15.04 -1.31
C THR A 81 -3.07 -13.87 -2.23
N LEU A 82 -3.96 -12.86 -2.25
CA LEU A 82 -3.82 -11.65 -3.05
C LEU A 82 -2.56 -10.86 -2.67
N VAL A 83 -2.37 -10.59 -1.37
CA VAL A 83 -1.20 -9.82 -0.91
C VAL A 83 0.10 -10.60 -1.11
N ARG A 84 0.09 -11.92 -0.91
CA ARG A 84 1.26 -12.76 -1.19
C ARG A 84 1.62 -12.76 -2.67
N ALA A 85 0.64 -12.93 -3.55
CA ALA A 85 0.87 -12.87 -5.00
C ALA A 85 1.46 -11.52 -5.42
N LEU A 86 0.94 -10.42 -4.88
CA LEU A 86 1.50 -9.09 -5.12
C LEU A 86 2.94 -8.97 -4.64
N SER A 87 3.25 -9.47 -3.43
CA SER A 87 4.59 -9.43 -2.85
C SER A 87 5.59 -10.27 -3.65
N ASP A 88 5.18 -11.46 -4.10
CA ASP A 88 5.97 -12.37 -4.93
C ASP A 88 6.32 -11.72 -6.28
N ALA A 89 5.35 -11.02 -6.89
CA ALA A 89 5.53 -10.33 -8.17
C ALA A 89 6.42 -9.07 -8.07
N THR A 90 6.52 -8.45 -6.88
CA THR A 90 7.14 -7.13 -6.66
C THR A 90 8.47 -7.16 -5.88
N ASP A 91 9.01 -8.34 -5.55
CA ASP A 91 10.20 -8.51 -4.70
C ASP A 91 10.10 -7.77 -3.35
N LEU A 92 8.89 -7.75 -2.77
CA LEU A 92 8.64 -7.09 -1.51
C LEU A 92 8.53 -8.12 -0.39
N GLN A 93 9.17 -7.83 0.75
CA GLN A 93 9.05 -8.68 1.92
C GLN A 93 7.64 -8.60 2.49
N PHE A 94 7.00 -9.76 2.64
CA PHE A 94 5.64 -9.90 3.17
C PHE A 94 5.67 -10.24 4.66
N SER A 95 4.81 -9.57 5.42
CA SER A 95 4.51 -9.91 6.81
C SER A 95 3.00 -9.86 7.06
N ARG A 96 2.54 -10.70 7.99
CA ARG A 96 1.13 -10.78 8.38
C ARG A 96 1.00 -10.58 9.89
N VAL A 97 0.12 -9.67 10.27
CA VAL A 97 -0.27 -9.39 11.65
C VAL A 97 -1.75 -9.70 11.79
N GLN A 98 -2.08 -10.65 12.66
CA GLN A 98 -3.47 -10.90 13.03
C GLN A 98 -3.81 -10.03 14.24
N ASN A 99 -4.74 -9.08 14.08
CA ASN A 99 -5.17 -8.26 15.20
C ASN A 99 -6.13 -9.05 16.10
N THR A 100 -5.80 -9.07 17.38
CA THR A 100 -6.61 -9.70 18.43
C THR A 100 -6.76 -8.72 19.60
N PRO A 101 -7.78 -8.90 20.48
CA PRO A 101 -8.00 -7.99 21.60
C PRO A 101 -6.84 -7.93 22.61
N ASP A 102 -6.00 -8.95 22.65
CA ASP A 102 -4.83 -9.10 23.51
C ASP A 102 -3.52 -8.63 22.87
N LEU A 103 -3.53 -8.30 21.57
CA LEU A 103 -2.35 -7.84 20.86
C LEU A 103 -1.85 -6.51 21.42
N MET A 104 -0.59 -6.47 21.84
CA MET A 104 0.04 -5.27 22.39
C MET A 104 0.74 -4.47 21.28
N PRO A 105 0.91 -3.14 21.45
CA PRO A 105 1.68 -2.31 20.52
C PRO A 105 3.06 -2.88 20.18
N SER A 106 3.78 -3.38 21.20
CA SER A 106 5.12 -3.97 21.06
C SER A 106 5.13 -5.25 20.23
N ASP A 107 4.02 -5.99 20.16
CA ASP A 107 3.93 -7.19 19.33
C ASP A 107 3.87 -6.85 17.83
N ILE A 108 3.55 -5.59 17.50
CA ILE A 108 3.55 -5.06 16.13
C ILE A 108 4.86 -4.34 15.84
N THR A 109 5.23 -3.40 16.70
CA THR A 109 6.36 -2.51 16.49
C THR A 109 7.70 -3.14 16.84
N GLY A 110 7.72 -4.15 17.69
CA GLY A 110 8.94 -4.74 18.25
C GLY A 110 9.14 -4.37 19.71
N THR A 111 10.09 -5.06 20.35
CA THR A 111 10.39 -4.95 21.77
C THR A 111 11.89 -5.05 22.01
N GLU A 112 12.38 -4.44 23.10
CA GLU A 112 13.74 -4.70 23.55
C GLU A 112 13.80 -6.00 24.34
N ILE A 113 14.71 -6.88 23.95
CA ILE A 113 15.01 -8.12 24.67
C ILE A 113 16.41 -8.04 25.27
N ILE A 114 16.58 -8.68 26.42
CA ILE A 114 17.90 -8.84 27.03
C ILE A 114 18.51 -10.13 26.48
N ARG A 115 19.63 -10.02 25.79
CA ARG A 115 20.43 -11.16 25.35
C ARG A 115 21.61 -11.33 26.30
N GLU A 116 21.73 -12.51 26.90
CA GLU A 116 22.91 -12.86 27.68
C GLU A 116 24.03 -13.25 26.73
N THR A 117 25.15 -12.52 26.81
CA THR A 117 26.39 -12.81 26.08
C THR A 117 27.47 -13.23 27.07
N PRO A 118 28.56 -13.90 26.62
CA PRO A 118 29.68 -14.25 27.50
C PRO A 118 30.33 -13.05 28.20
N GLU A 119 30.09 -11.84 27.70
CA GLU A 119 30.65 -10.57 28.14
C GLU A 119 29.69 -9.76 29.05
N GLY A 120 28.40 -10.12 29.11
CA GLY A 120 27.41 -9.43 29.93
C GLY A 120 25.95 -9.59 29.47
N ARG A 121 25.13 -8.57 29.74
CA ARG A 121 23.74 -8.47 29.29
C ARG A 121 23.64 -7.34 28.27
N ASP A 122 23.26 -7.68 27.04
CA ASP A 122 23.03 -6.71 25.97
C ASP A 122 21.54 -6.50 25.76
N PHE A 123 21.11 -5.24 25.64
CA PHE A 123 19.75 -4.91 25.22
C PHE A 123 19.74 -4.86 23.70
N VAL A 124 18.93 -5.71 23.08
CA VAL A 124 18.82 -5.82 21.62
C VAL A 124 17.37 -5.59 21.23
N PHE A 125 17.14 -4.68 20.30
CA PHE A 125 15.82 -4.47 19.74
C PHE A 125 15.44 -5.62 18.79
N GLU A 126 14.38 -6.35 19.15
CA GLU A 126 13.77 -7.35 18.31
C GLU A 126 12.68 -6.69 17.47
N ARG A 127 12.95 -6.60 16.15
CA ARG A 127 12.05 -5.99 15.17
C ARG A 127 10.72 -6.75 15.12
N GLY A 128 9.63 -6.01 15.30
CA GLY A 128 8.29 -6.56 15.14
C GLY A 128 7.93 -6.86 13.68
N PRO A 129 6.77 -7.49 13.44
CA PRO A 129 6.29 -7.86 12.12
C PRO A 129 6.03 -6.68 11.18
N ILE A 130 5.99 -5.44 11.70
CA ILE A 130 5.85 -4.23 10.87
C ILE A 130 7.09 -3.93 10.02
N PHE A 131 8.26 -4.50 10.33
CA PHE A 131 9.50 -4.30 9.57
C PHE A 131 9.55 -5.18 8.30
N ALA A 132 8.56 -5.02 7.44
CA ALA A 132 8.47 -5.65 6.13
C ALA A 132 7.94 -4.63 5.11
N ASN A 133 8.17 -4.85 3.82
CA ASN A 133 7.68 -3.93 2.78
C ASN A 133 6.17 -3.95 2.64
N VAL A 134 5.55 -5.13 2.79
CA VAL A 134 4.11 -5.34 2.66
C VAL A 134 3.60 -5.99 3.94
N VAL A 135 2.76 -5.27 4.67
CA VAL A 135 2.17 -5.73 5.93
C VAL A 135 0.67 -5.90 5.77
N LEU A 136 0.20 -7.14 5.87
CA LEU A 136 -1.22 -7.46 5.99
C LEU A 136 -1.63 -7.41 7.46
N ALA A 137 -2.41 -6.40 7.85
CA ALA A 137 -2.96 -6.26 9.19
C ALA A 137 -4.42 -6.74 9.20
N ASP A 138 -4.62 -8.03 9.48
CA ASP A 138 -5.95 -8.63 9.47
C ASP A 138 -6.80 -8.19 10.66
N GLU A 139 -8.07 -7.88 10.41
CA GLU A 139 -9.09 -7.56 11.42
C GLU A 139 -8.68 -6.41 12.35
N ILE A 140 -8.19 -5.30 11.79
CA ILE A 140 -7.67 -4.14 12.55
C ILE A 140 -8.67 -3.64 13.61
N ASN A 141 -9.97 -3.81 13.37
CA ASN A 141 -11.04 -3.46 14.29
C ASN A 141 -11.13 -4.37 15.53
N ARG A 142 -10.36 -5.46 15.65
CA ARG A 142 -10.29 -6.30 16.86
C ARG A 142 -9.18 -5.88 17.83
N ALA A 143 -8.19 -5.13 17.36
CA ALA A 143 -7.13 -4.60 18.20
C ALA A 143 -7.63 -3.44 19.06
N THR A 144 -7.05 -3.28 20.26
CA THR A 144 -7.37 -2.13 21.13
C THR A 144 -6.99 -0.80 20.46
N PRO A 145 -7.60 0.34 20.85
CA PRO A 145 -7.24 1.64 20.29
C PRO A 145 -5.76 2.01 20.39
N LYS A 146 -5.06 1.54 21.44
CA LYS A 146 -3.61 1.76 21.59
C LYS A 146 -2.80 1.01 20.55
N THR A 147 -3.16 -0.25 20.30
CA THR A 147 -2.51 -1.11 19.30
C THR A 147 -2.78 -0.61 17.88
N GLN A 148 -4.03 -0.18 17.60
CA GLN A 148 -4.36 0.50 16.35
C GLN A 148 -3.54 1.77 16.15
N ALA A 149 -3.40 2.60 17.19
CA ALA A 149 -2.62 3.83 17.11
C ALA A 149 -1.14 3.56 16.77
N ALA A 150 -0.52 2.55 17.39
CA ALA A 150 0.87 2.19 17.11
C ALA A 150 1.10 1.76 15.66
N LEU A 151 0.18 0.96 15.10
CA LEU A 151 0.22 0.57 13.68
C LEU A 151 0.06 1.79 12.76
N LEU A 152 -0.91 2.67 13.06
CA LEU A 152 -1.21 3.85 12.24
C LEU A 152 -0.13 4.94 12.34
N GLU A 153 0.57 5.02 13.47
CA GLU A 153 1.73 5.89 13.66
C GLU A 153 2.89 5.41 12.78
N ALA A 154 3.25 4.12 12.85
CA ALA A 154 4.25 3.52 11.97
C ALA A 154 3.89 3.71 10.48
N MET A 155 2.61 3.63 10.15
CA MET A 155 2.07 3.87 8.80
C MET A 155 2.25 5.30 8.30
N GLN A 156 2.17 6.32 9.17
CA GLN A 156 2.33 7.72 8.77
C GLN A 156 3.78 8.18 8.83
N GLU A 157 4.49 7.80 9.89
CA GLU A 157 5.86 8.27 10.14
C GLU A 157 6.91 7.43 9.41
N LYS A 158 6.53 6.23 8.92
CA LYS A 158 7.43 5.25 8.28
C LYS A 158 8.63 4.85 9.13
N GLN A 159 8.51 5.00 10.44
CA GLN A 159 9.54 4.67 11.43
C GLN A 159 8.87 4.19 12.73
N VAL A 160 9.65 3.53 13.57
CA VAL A 160 9.25 3.11 14.91
C VAL A 160 10.28 3.62 15.92
N THR A 161 9.82 4.25 16.99
CA THR A 161 10.70 4.64 18.10
C THR A 161 10.51 3.67 19.27
N ALA A 162 11.59 3.02 19.69
CA ALA A 162 11.62 2.13 20.84
C ALA A 162 12.82 2.47 21.73
N ALA A 163 12.58 2.59 23.04
CA ALA A 163 13.61 2.88 24.05
C ALA A 163 14.51 4.12 23.79
N GLY A 164 13.99 5.11 23.05
CA GLY A 164 14.71 6.32 22.71
C GLY A 164 15.56 6.22 21.43
N GLU A 165 15.55 5.08 20.76
CA GLU A 165 16.11 4.90 19.41
C GLU A 165 15.01 4.82 18.36
N THR A 166 15.27 5.39 17.19
CA THR A 166 14.35 5.39 16.04
C THR A 166 14.84 4.44 14.96
N TYR A 167 13.95 3.58 14.49
CA TYR A 167 14.20 2.56 13.49
C TYR A 167 13.34 2.82 12.26
N GLU A 168 13.98 3.10 11.13
CA GLU A 168 13.32 3.26 9.84
C GLU A 168 12.66 1.96 9.36
N LEU A 169 11.48 2.07 8.76
CA LEU A 169 10.81 0.96 8.08
C LEU A 169 11.39 0.78 6.66
N PRO A 170 11.26 -0.42 6.06
CA PRO A 170 11.71 -0.65 4.69
C PRO A 170 10.99 0.24 3.67
N ASP A 171 11.69 0.74 2.66
CA ASP A 171 11.11 1.57 1.59
C ASP A 171 10.99 0.79 0.26
N PRO A 172 9.82 0.58 -0.35
CA PRO A 172 8.52 1.08 0.05
C PRO A 172 7.94 0.32 1.25
N PHE A 173 7.08 1.02 1.99
CA PHE A 173 6.33 0.50 3.13
C PHE A 173 4.83 0.60 2.86
N PHE A 174 4.17 -0.54 2.72
CA PHE A 174 2.76 -0.66 2.39
C PHE A 174 2.02 -1.48 3.44
N VAL A 175 0.95 -0.91 3.99
CA VAL A 175 0.03 -1.60 4.90
C VAL A 175 -1.32 -1.82 4.20
N LEU A 176 -1.74 -3.09 4.15
CA LEU A 176 -3.12 -3.47 3.85
C LEU A 176 -3.81 -3.86 5.15
N ALA A 177 -4.64 -2.98 5.70
CA ALA A 177 -5.44 -3.31 6.87
C ALA A 177 -6.78 -3.91 6.45
N THR A 178 -7.24 -4.98 7.08
CA THR A 178 -8.54 -5.58 6.76
C THR A 178 -9.56 -5.33 7.87
N GLN A 179 -10.81 -5.12 7.47
CA GLN A 179 -11.95 -5.02 8.37
C GLN A 179 -12.99 -6.06 7.97
N ASN A 180 -13.56 -6.72 8.98
CA ASN A 180 -14.73 -7.56 8.80
C ASN A 180 -15.97 -6.76 9.26
N PRO A 181 -16.92 -6.45 8.37
CA PRO A 181 -18.12 -5.67 8.72
C PRO A 181 -19.08 -6.45 9.63
N ILE A 182 -19.03 -7.79 9.61
CA ILE A 182 -19.92 -8.67 10.38
C ILE A 182 -19.12 -9.23 11.57
N ASP A 183 -18.96 -8.44 12.63
CA ASP A 183 -18.39 -8.94 13.88
C ASP A 183 -19.24 -8.51 15.08
N GLN A 184 -19.82 -9.50 15.77
CA GLN A 184 -20.84 -9.31 16.83
C GLN A 184 -20.24 -9.24 18.24
N GLY A 185 -18.91 -9.17 18.41
CA GLY A 185 -18.31 -9.03 19.74
C GLY A 185 -16.92 -8.40 19.76
N GLY A 186 -16.72 -7.42 20.65
CA GLY A 186 -15.38 -6.96 21.06
C GLY A 186 -14.58 -6.18 20.01
N THR A 187 -15.25 -5.47 19.10
CA THR A 187 -14.60 -4.62 18.10
C THR A 187 -14.47 -3.17 18.55
N TYR A 188 -13.40 -2.53 18.09
CA TYR A 188 -13.07 -1.13 18.23
C TYR A 188 -13.06 -0.52 16.82
N PRO A 189 -14.12 0.20 16.41
CA PRO A 189 -14.15 0.83 15.09
C PRO A 189 -13.01 1.86 14.99
N LEU A 190 -12.44 1.98 13.79
CA LEU A 190 -11.48 3.04 13.52
C LEU A 190 -12.23 4.38 13.47
N PRO A 191 -11.83 5.39 14.27
CA PRO A 191 -12.37 6.74 14.13
C PRO A 191 -12.13 7.29 12.72
N GLU A 192 -12.97 8.21 12.24
CA GLU A 192 -12.83 8.77 10.88
C GLU A 192 -11.47 9.45 10.65
N ALA A 193 -10.94 10.11 11.68
CA ALA A 193 -9.61 10.71 11.63
C ALA A 193 -8.52 9.67 11.36
N GLN A 194 -8.73 8.41 11.77
CA GLN A 194 -7.82 7.29 11.51
C GLN A 194 -8.07 6.68 10.13
N THR A 195 -9.32 6.54 9.68
CA THR A 195 -9.61 6.03 8.34
C THR A 195 -9.09 6.97 7.25
N ASP A 196 -9.11 8.29 7.46
CA ASP A 196 -8.60 9.29 6.51
C ASP A 196 -7.09 9.14 6.20
N ARG A 197 -6.33 8.45 7.07
CA ARG A 197 -4.91 8.11 6.86
C ARG A 197 -4.70 7.05 5.78
N PHE A 198 -5.72 6.27 5.44
CA PHE A 198 -5.66 5.34 4.32
C PHE A 198 -5.94 6.09 3.02
N LEU A 199 -5.15 5.79 1.99
CA LEU A 199 -5.35 6.37 0.65
C LEU A 199 -6.73 5.98 0.11
N MET A 200 -7.08 4.70 0.26
CA MET A 200 -8.32 4.14 -0.25
C MET A 200 -8.93 3.08 0.68
N LYS A 201 -10.25 2.97 0.65
CA LYS A 201 -11.02 1.85 1.18
C LYS A 201 -11.53 1.00 0.00
N ILE A 202 -11.07 -0.24 -0.08
CA ILE A 202 -11.41 -1.19 -1.14
C ILE A 202 -12.41 -2.19 -0.57
N LEU A 203 -13.57 -2.32 -1.22
CA LEU A 203 -14.56 -3.34 -0.90
C LEU A 203 -14.30 -4.58 -1.77
N VAL A 204 -14.38 -5.78 -1.16
CA VAL A 204 -14.37 -7.05 -1.90
C VAL A 204 -15.66 -7.80 -1.63
N GLY A 205 -16.44 -7.97 -2.69
CA GLY A 205 -17.66 -8.78 -2.70
C GLY A 205 -17.37 -10.27 -2.83
N TYR A 206 -18.45 -11.07 -2.81
CA TYR A 206 -18.35 -12.47 -3.20
C TYR A 206 -18.04 -12.58 -4.70
N PRO A 207 -17.28 -13.60 -5.12
CA PRO A 207 -17.06 -13.88 -6.54
C PRO A 207 -18.39 -14.21 -7.23
N GLU A 208 -18.46 -13.93 -8.52
CA GLU A 208 -19.57 -14.37 -9.37
C GLU A 208 -19.62 -15.89 -9.49
N PHE A 209 -20.76 -16.45 -9.90
CA PHE A 209 -20.95 -17.90 -9.93
C PHE A 209 -19.87 -18.66 -10.70
N ASP A 210 -19.47 -18.17 -11.88
CA ASP A 210 -18.45 -18.83 -12.70
C ASP A 210 -17.03 -18.71 -12.11
N GLU A 211 -16.77 -17.62 -11.40
CA GLU A 211 -15.53 -17.40 -10.65
C GLU A 211 -15.45 -18.35 -9.45
N GLU A 212 -16.51 -18.42 -8.66
CA GLU A 212 -16.63 -19.34 -7.52
C GLU A 212 -16.52 -20.79 -7.97
N ARG A 213 -17.17 -21.14 -9.09
CA ARG A 213 -17.07 -22.46 -9.71
C ARG A 213 -15.63 -22.83 -10.05
N THR A 214 -14.86 -21.88 -10.56
CA THR A 214 -13.45 -22.08 -10.91
C THR A 214 -12.60 -22.27 -9.65
N ILE A 215 -12.84 -21.46 -8.60
CA ILE A 215 -12.17 -21.58 -7.30
C ILE A 215 -12.42 -22.97 -6.70
N VAL A 216 -13.68 -23.40 -6.64
CA VAL A 216 -14.07 -24.71 -6.08
C VAL A 216 -13.46 -25.85 -6.88
N LYS A 217 -13.46 -25.74 -8.22
CA LYS A 217 -12.85 -26.76 -9.09
C LYS A 217 -11.35 -26.91 -8.81
N GLN A 218 -10.59 -25.81 -8.79
CA GLN A 218 -9.15 -25.84 -8.50
C GLN A 218 -8.84 -26.44 -7.13
N TYR A 219 -9.63 -26.07 -6.12
CA TYR A 219 -9.50 -26.62 -4.77
C TYR A 219 -9.79 -28.13 -4.73
N ALA A 220 -10.87 -28.58 -5.36
CA ALA A 220 -11.28 -29.98 -5.39
C ALA A 220 -10.31 -30.88 -6.16
N GLU A 221 -9.71 -30.37 -7.23
CA GLU A 221 -8.72 -31.08 -8.05
C GLU A 221 -7.32 -31.09 -7.42
N GLY A 222 -7.13 -30.40 -6.28
CA GLY A 222 -5.82 -30.30 -5.63
C GLY A 222 -4.77 -29.62 -6.52
N ALA A 223 -5.21 -28.73 -7.41
CA ALA A 223 -4.32 -28.04 -8.34
C ALA A 223 -3.26 -27.26 -7.55
N ALA A 224 -1.99 -27.38 -7.96
CA ALA A 224 -0.94 -26.54 -7.42
C ALA A 224 -1.27 -25.08 -7.71
N SER A 225 -1.07 -24.19 -6.73
CA SER A 225 -1.18 -22.76 -6.96
C SER A 225 -0.17 -22.36 -8.04
N PRO A 226 -0.57 -21.59 -9.07
CA PRO A 226 0.35 -21.16 -10.12
C PRO A 226 1.57 -20.44 -9.52
N GLU A 227 2.75 -20.70 -10.07
CA GLU A 227 3.93 -19.91 -9.73
C GLU A 227 3.76 -18.49 -10.26
N VAL A 228 4.13 -17.52 -9.41
CA VAL A 228 4.10 -16.10 -9.73
C VAL A 228 5.53 -15.69 -10.01
N GLU A 229 5.76 -15.14 -11.19
CA GLU A 229 7.08 -14.64 -11.56
C GLU A 229 7.32 -13.25 -10.98
N ARG A 230 8.57 -12.99 -10.61
CA ARG A 230 9.00 -11.67 -10.17
C ARG A 230 9.22 -10.78 -11.38
N VAL A 231 8.25 -9.92 -11.66
CA VAL A 231 8.21 -9.09 -12.87
C VAL A 231 8.47 -7.61 -12.60
N LEU A 232 8.39 -7.16 -11.34
CA LEU A 232 8.68 -5.78 -10.96
C LEU A 232 9.63 -5.73 -9.76
N PRO A 233 10.94 -5.66 -9.97
CA PRO A 233 11.91 -5.47 -8.88
C PRO A 233 11.60 -4.23 -8.04
N ARG A 234 12.00 -4.25 -6.77
CA ARG A 234 11.83 -3.14 -5.83
C ARG A 234 12.36 -1.80 -6.36
N THR A 235 13.51 -1.79 -7.04
CA THR A 235 14.11 -0.56 -7.60
C THR A 235 13.23 0.04 -8.70
N HIS A 236 12.69 -0.80 -9.58
CA HIS A 236 11.76 -0.40 -10.64
C HIS A 236 10.43 0.11 -10.06
N LEU A 237 9.94 -0.51 -8.97
CA LEU A 237 8.74 -0.02 -8.29
C LEU A 237 8.93 1.40 -7.74
N LEU A 238 10.08 1.68 -7.10
CA LEU A 238 10.41 3.03 -6.62
C LEU A 238 10.52 4.03 -7.78
N ALA A 239 11.10 3.63 -8.91
CA ALA A 239 11.13 4.46 -10.12
C ALA A 239 9.71 4.75 -10.65
N ALA A 240 8.84 3.74 -10.71
CA ALA A 240 7.45 3.90 -11.11
C ALA A 240 6.68 4.85 -10.17
N GLN A 241 6.86 4.75 -8.85
CA GLN A 241 6.25 5.69 -7.89
C GLN A 241 6.69 7.15 -8.10
N ARG A 242 7.94 7.38 -8.55
CA ARG A 242 8.43 8.73 -8.90
C ARG A 242 7.79 9.23 -10.19
N LEU A 243 7.68 8.39 -11.21
CA LEU A 243 7.07 8.75 -12.50
C LEU A 243 5.56 9.00 -12.39
N VAL A 244 4.85 8.22 -11.58
CA VAL A 244 3.42 8.42 -11.30
C VAL A 244 3.14 9.84 -10.82
N ARG A 245 3.97 10.41 -9.95
CA ARG A 245 3.82 11.79 -9.47
C ARG A 245 3.98 12.82 -10.59
N GLN A 246 4.80 12.49 -11.61
CA GLN A 246 5.09 13.34 -12.77
C GLN A 246 4.06 13.23 -13.89
N VAL A 247 3.16 12.23 -13.86
CA VAL A 247 2.09 12.10 -14.87
C VAL A 247 1.29 13.41 -14.96
N PRO A 248 1.19 14.04 -16.14
CA PRO A 248 0.47 15.30 -16.31
C PRO A 248 -1.04 15.12 -16.11
N ILE A 249 -1.64 16.14 -15.53
CA ILE A 249 -3.09 16.31 -15.35
C ILE A 249 -3.44 17.73 -15.83
N SER A 250 -4.49 17.87 -16.65
CA SER A 250 -4.95 19.19 -17.09
C SER A 250 -5.57 19.97 -15.94
N ASP A 251 -5.52 21.30 -16.03
CA ASP A 251 -6.16 22.20 -15.07
C ASP A 251 -7.66 21.89 -14.96
N ASP A 252 -8.35 21.66 -16.08
CA ASP A 252 -9.76 21.30 -16.12
C ASP A 252 -10.08 20.04 -15.29
N ILE A 253 -9.30 18.95 -15.43
CA ILE A 253 -9.54 17.71 -14.67
C ILE A 253 -9.24 17.94 -13.18
N ARG A 254 -8.17 18.68 -12.87
CA ARG A 254 -7.80 19.00 -11.49
C ARG A 254 -8.89 19.82 -10.80
N ASP A 255 -9.36 20.88 -11.43
CA ASP A 255 -10.35 21.79 -10.86
C ASP A 255 -11.70 21.06 -10.69
N ARG A 256 -12.10 20.24 -11.68
CA ARG A 256 -13.29 19.40 -11.59
C ARG A 256 -13.20 18.32 -10.49
N THR A 257 -11.99 17.81 -10.21
CA THR A 257 -11.72 16.90 -9.08
C THR A 257 -11.89 17.63 -7.73
N ILE A 258 -11.43 18.87 -7.64
CA ILE A 258 -11.61 19.72 -6.45
C ILE A 258 -13.09 20.01 -6.23
N GLU A 259 -13.81 20.36 -7.30
CA GLU A 259 -15.27 20.59 -7.27
C GLU A 259 -16.02 19.36 -6.78
N LEU A 260 -15.72 18.16 -7.30
CA LEU A 260 -16.32 16.91 -6.82
C LEU A 260 -16.17 16.73 -5.30
N VAL A 261 -14.94 16.85 -4.79
CA VAL A 261 -14.68 16.73 -3.35
C VAL A 261 -15.36 17.84 -2.56
N ARG A 262 -15.45 19.04 -3.11
CA ARG A 262 -16.16 20.16 -2.49
C ARG A 262 -17.67 19.93 -2.43
N LYS A 263 -18.28 19.38 -3.48
CA LYS A 263 -19.71 19.00 -3.48
C LYS A 263 -20.04 18.08 -2.32
N THR A 264 -19.16 17.14 -1.94
CA THR A 264 -19.41 16.28 -0.75
C THR A 264 -19.60 17.04 0.55
N ARG A 265 -19.09 18.28 0.67
CA ARG A 265 -19.24 19.13 1.87
C ARG A 265 -20.44 20.07 1.80
N GLU A 266 -21.02 20.21 0.61
CA GLU A 266 -22.18 21.07 0.34
C GLU A 266 -23.46 20.24 0.16
N ASP A 267 -23.34 18.92 0.06
CA ASP A 267 -24.44 17.99 -0.16
C ASP A 267 -25.31 17.78 1.09
N GLU A 268 -26.63 17.84 0.94
CA GLU A 268 -27.58 17.72 2.06
C GLU A 268 -27.64 16.31 2.67
N GLN A 269 -27.22 15.28 1.93
CA GLN A 269 -27.22 13.88 2.40
C GLN A 269 -25.93 13.51 3.15
N VAL A 270 -24.98 14.45 3.24
CA VAL A 270 -23.67 14.24 3.85
C VAL A 270 -23.54 15.11 5.10
N GLU A 271 -23.46 14.48 6.27
CA GLU A 271 -23.24 15.17 7.55
C GLU A 271 -21.81 15.71 7.65
N PHE A 272 -20.83 14.92 7.20
CA PHE A 272 -19.43 15.31 7.16
C PHE A 272 -18.80 14.95 5.82
N GLY A 273 -18.43 15.96 5.03
CA GLY A 273 -17.83 15.80 3.71
C GLY A 273 -16.32 15.59 3.73
N ALA A 274 -15.78 15.19 2.58
CA ALA A 274 -14.38 14.82 2.43
C ALA A 274 -13.43 16.03 2.55
N SER A 275 -12.30 15.80 3.22
CA SER A 275 -11.27 16.83 3.44
C SER A 275 -10.47 17.14 2.15
N PRO A 276 -9.68 18.22 2.10
CA PRO A 276 -8.76 18.47 0.98
C PRO A 276 -7.75 17.33 0.71
N ARG A 277 -7.51 16.45 1.70
CA ARG A 277 -6.70 15.25 1.48
C ARG A 277 -7.33 14.30 0.48
N ALA A 278 -8.66 14.26 0.38
CA ALA A 278 -9.36 13.49 -0.64
C ALA A 278 -9.04 14.00 -2.05
N SER A 279 -8.97 15.32 -2.26
CA SER A 279 -8.60 15.88 -3.57
C SER A 279 -7.16 15.50 -3.96
N MET A 280 -6.22 15.59 -3.02
CA MET A 280 -4.82 15.20 -3.24
C MET A 280 -4.71 13.69 -3.52
N ALA A 281 -5.38 12.87 -2.72
CA ALA A 281 -5.44 11.42 -2.88
C ALA A 281 -6.03 11.01 -4.23
N LEU A 282 -7.13 11.65 -4.64
CA LEU A 282 -7.84 11.33 -5.86
C LEU A 282 -7.03 11.70 -7.11
N VAL A 283 -6.38 12.86 -7.11
CA VAL A 283 -5.45 13.24 -8.19
C VAL A 283 -4.30 12.24 -8.31
N LEU A 284 -3.69 11.86 -7.18
CA LEU A 284 -2.57 10.92 -7.20
C LEU A 284 -3.00 9.51 -7.64
N ALA A 285 -4.15 9.03 -7.15
CA ALA A 285 -4.73 7.76 -7.57
C ALA A 285 -5.09 7.75 -9.06
N ALA A 286 -5.65 8.84 -9.58
CA ALA A 286 -5.96 8.97 -11.00
C ALA A 286 -4.70 8.95 -11.88
N LYS A 287 -3.60 9.59 -11.43
CA LYS A 287 -2.28 9.51 -12.09
C LYS A 287 -1.73 8.08 -12.10
N ALA A 288 -1.80 7.40 -10.95
CA ALA A 288 -1.35 6.02 -10.84
C ALA A 288 -2.18 5.07 -11.70
N ARG A 289 -3.50 5.25 -11.75
CA ARG A 289 -4.38 4.47 -12.62
C ARG A 289 -4.05 4.69 -14.11
N ALA A 290 -3.89 5.93 -14.54
CA ALA A 290 -3.44 6.23 -15.90
C ALA A 290 -2.12 5.51 -16.23
N PHE A 291 -1.16 5.52 -15.30
CA PHE A 291 0.11 4.81 -15.44
C PHE A 291 -0.07 3.28 -15.56
N VAL A 292 -0.91 2.66 -14.73
CA VAL A 292 -1.24 1.23 -14.79
C VAL A 292 -1.82 0.82 -16.14
N HIS A 293 -2.60 1.71 -16.78
CA HIS A 293 -3.14 1.48 -18.13
C HIS A 293 -2.18 1.87 -19.27
N GLY A 294 -0.91 2.15 -18.98
CA GLY A 294 0.07 2.52 -20.00
C GLY A 294 -0.14 3.91 -20.61
N ARG A 295 -0.95 4.76 -19.97
CA ARG A 295 -1.21 6.13 -20.43
C ARG A 295 -0.24 7.12 -19.80
N THR A 296 0.11 8.15 -20.56
CA THR A 296 1.05 9.21 -20.15
C THR A 296 0.36 10.48 -19.69
N HIS A 297 -0.97 10.47 -19.57
CA HIS A 297 -1.76 11.58 -19.02
C HIS A 297 -3.01 11.07 -18.30
N VAL A 298 -3.51 11.86 -17.35
CA VAL A 298 -4.77 11.58 -16.66
C VAL A 298 -5.97 11.87 -17.57
N SER A 299 -6.99 11.02 -17.49
CA SER A 299 -8.31 11.24 -18.07
C SER A 299 -9.36 11.43 -16.98
N TRP A 300 -10.53 11.98 -17.31
CA TRP A 300 -11.62 12.09 -16.34
C TRP A 300 -12.11 10.71 -15.85
N GLU A 301 -12.05 9.70 -16.71
CA GLU A 301 -12.40 8.31 -16.35
C GLU A 301 -11.56 7.79 -15.17
N ASP A 302 -10.28 8.17 -15.09
CA ASP A 302 -9.44 7.80 -13.95
C ASP A 302 -9.92 8.38 -12.63
N VAL A 303 -10.45 9.61 -12.67
CA VAL A 303 -11.04 10.27 -11.50
C VAL A 303 -12.35 9.59 -11.12
N VAL A 304 -13.19 9.27 -12.10
CA VAL A 304 -14.47 8.56 -11.88
C VAL A 304 -14.23 7.21 -11.21
N GLU A 305 -13.30 6.41 -11.73
CA GLU A 305 -13.03 5.06 -11.22
C GLU A 305 -12.37 5.07 -9.83
N MET A 306 -11.52 6.07 -9.55
CA MET A 306 -10.84 6.20 -8.27
C MET A 306 -11.64 6.97 -7.22
N ALA A 307 -12.68 7.71 -7.59
CA ALA A 307 -13.48 8.51 -6.66
C ALA A 307 -14.15 7.64 -5.57
N PRO A 308 -14.87 6.56 -5.90
CA PRO A 308 -15.47 5.70 -4.88
C PRO A 308 -14.46 5.15 -3.85
N PRO A 309 -13.37 4.46 -4.22
CA PRO A 309 -12.43 3.90 -3.24
C PRO A 309 -11.67 4.98 -2.45
N VAL A 310 -11.51 6.19 -2.99
CA VAL A 310 -10.83 7.30 -2.30
C VAL A 310 -11.78 8.07 -1.37
N ILE A 311 -13.06 8.25 -1.72
CA ILE A 311 -13.95 9.16 -0.99
C ILE A 311 -14.82 8.43 0.05
N ARG A 312 -15.19 7.17 -0.16
CA ARG A 312 -16.21 6.46 0.66
C ARG A 312 -15.95 6.44 2.17
N HIS A 313 -14.68 6.41 2.58
CA HIS A 313 -14.28 6.37 4.00
C HIS A 313 -13.95 7.74 4.58
N ARG A 314 -14.20 8.80 3.79
CA ARG A 314 -13.98 10.21 4.11
C ARG A 314 -15.27 11.02 4.14
N ILE A 315 -16.41 10.38 3.92
CA ILE A 315 -17.73 11.00 4.05
C ILE A 315 -18.57 10.24 5.07
N ILE A 316 -19.43 10.97 5.76
CA ILE A 316 -20.40 10.43 6.71
C ILE A 316 -21.75 10.91 6.25
N LEU A 317 -22.65 9.96 5.99
CA LEU A 317 -24.00 10.26 5.57
C LEU A 317 -24.82 10.76 6.76
N ASP A 318 -25.80 11.60 6.47
CA ASP A 318 -26.77 11.98 7.49
C ASP A 318 -27.71 10.81 7.83
N PHE A 319 -28.32 10.87 9.02
CA PHE A 319 -29.21 9.80 9.49
C PHE A 319 -30.42 9.53 8.57
N ARG A 320 -30.84 10.52 7.77
CA ARG A 320 -31.99 10.37 6.86
C ARG A 320 -31.59 9.53 5.66
N ALA A 321 -30.45 9.82 5.04
CA ALA A 321 -29.88 9.08 3.93
C ALA A 321 -29.61 7.63 4.33
N GLU A 322 -29.00 7.39 5.49
CA GLU A 322 -28.79 6.03 6.01
C GLU A 322 -30.11 5.27 6.18
N ARG A 323 -31.15 5.92 6.68
CA ARG A 323 -32.47 5.30 6.88
C ARG A 323 -33.18 5.00 5.56
N GLU A 324 -32.89 5.75 4.50
CA GLU A 324 -33.35 5.48 3.14
C GLU A 324 -32.56 4.36 2.46
N GLY A 325 -31.52 3.84 3.12
CA GLY A 325 -30.68 2.74 2.65
C GLY A 325 -29.60 3.18 1.67
N LEU A 326 -29.29 4.48 1.60
CA LEU A 326 -28.19 4.99 0.79
C LEU A 326 -26.85 4.64 1.44
N ASP A 327 -25.87 4.34 0.60
CA ASP A 327 -24.49 4.19 1.01
C ASP A 327 -23.58 5.31 0.45
N PRO A 328 -22.34 5.46 0.95
CA PRO A 328 -21.42 6.47 0.44
C PRO A 328 -21.16 6.38 -1.07
N ASP A 329 -21.14 5.18 -1.65
CA ASP A 329 -20.90 5.00 -3.08
C ASP A 329 -22.08 5.54 -3.90
N ASP A 330 -23.33 5.40 -3.45
CA ASP A 330 -24.51 5.98 -4.09
C ASP A 330 -24.40 7.51 -4.22
N VAL A 331 -24.01 8.18 -3.13
CA VAL A 331 -23.84 9.64 -3.10
C VAL A 331 -22.70 10.06 -4.02
N ILE A 332 -21.56 9.36 -3.97
CA ILE A 332 -20.41 9.64 -4.85
C ILE A 332 -20.81 9.50 -6.32
N GLN A 333 -21.53 8.44 -6.68
CA GLN A 333 -22.01 8.22 -8.05
C GLN A 333 -22.97 9.30 -8.51
N ARG A 334 -23.90 9.75 -7.64
CA ARG A 334 -24.76 10.89 -7.97
C ARG A 334 -23.94 12.15 -8.24
N LEU A 335 -23.01 12.49 -7.36
CA LEU A 335 -22.18 13.70 -7.47
C LEU A 335 -21.27 13.69 -8.72
N LEU A 336 -20.84 12.52 -9.18
CA LEU A 336 -20.07 12.35 -10.41
C LEU A 336 -20.90 12.60 -11.68
N ASN A 337 -22.22 12.40 -11.62
CA ASN A 337 -23.15 12.53 -12.75
C ASN A 337 -23.79 13.92 -12.87
N GLU A 338 -23.57 14.81 -11.90
CA GLU A 338 -24.04 16.21 -11.86
C GLU A 338 -23.08 17.19 -12.55
#